data_AF-A0AA35WSK7-F1
#
_entry.id   AF-A0AA35WSK7-F1
#
_cell.length_a   1.000
_cell.length_b   1.000
_cell.length_c   1.000
_cell.angle_alpha   90.00
_cell.angle_beta   90.00
_cell.angle_gamma   90.00
#
_symmetry.space_group_name_H-M   'P 1'
#
loop_
_entity.id
_entity.type
_entity.pdbx_description
1 polymer ?
#
loop_
_entity_poly.entity_id
_entity_poly.type
_entity_poly.pdbx_seq_one_letter_code
_entity_poly.pdbx_strand_id
1 'polypeptide(L)' 'MCSAGAIRFGDHLDLRQCRQLIDSLAKCSLPFQCAHGRPSLAPVINLNTLAKRCPSLATPFPHLTALKLKLNANRHN' A
#
# COMPACT_ATOMS: atom_id res chain seq x y z
N MET A 1 19.83 -8.73 -23.64
CA MET A 1 20.45 -9.66 -22.67
C MET A 1 19.49 -9.87 -21.53
N CYS A 2 19.00 -11.10 -21.35
CA CYS A 2 18.06 -11.45 -20.30
C CYS A 2 18.85 -12.06 -19.14
N SER A 3 18.87 -11.42 -17.97
CA SER A 3 19.54 -11.97 -16.79
C SER A 3 18.96 -13.35 -16.45
N ALA A 4 19.81 -14.37 -16.39
CA ALA A 4 19.40 -15.69 -15.94
C ALA A 4 18.92 -15.59 -14.48
N GLY A 5 17.66 -15.94 -14.22
CA GLY A 5 17.07 -15.91 -12.87
C GLY A 5 16.27 -14.65 -12.52
N ALA A 6 16.15 -13.66 -13.42
CA ALA A 6 15.22 -12.54 -13.20
C ALA A 6 13.77 -12.98 -13.41
N ILE A 7 12.87 -12.47 -12.57
CA ILE A 7 11.41 -12.55 -12.78
C ILE A 7 11.06 -11.78 -14.05
N ARG A 8 10.22 -12.36 -14.90
CA ARG A 8 9.81 -11.82 -16.20
C ARG A 8 8.33 -11.46 -16.20
N PHE A 9 7.93 -10.67 -17.19
CA PHE A 9 6.52 -10.42 -17.44
C PHE A 9 5.80 -11.73 -17.75
N GLY A 10 4.67 -11.96 -17.07
CA GLY A 10 3.88 -13.17 -17.19
C GLY A 10 4.21 -14.25 -16.15
N ASP A 11 5.30 -14.12 -15.39
CA ASP A 11 5.60 -15.05 -14.30
C ASP A 11 4.57 -14.85 -13.17
N HIS A 12 3.90 -15.93 -12.77
CA HIS A 12 2.99 -15.90 -11.62
C HIS A 12 3.80 -15.88 -10.31
N LEU A 13 3.45 -14.96 -9.41
CA LEU A 13 4.04 -14.84 -8.08
C LEU A 13 2.96 -14.97 -7.02
N ASP A 14 3.21 -15.82 -6.03
CA ASP A 14 2.40 -15.84 -4.83
C ASP A 14 2.73 -14.66 -3.89
N LEU A 15 1.90 -14.47 -2.86
CA LEU A 15 2.07 -13.35 -1.93
C LEU A 15 3.38 -13.45 -1.13
N ARG A 16 3.88 -14.64 -0.85
CA ARG A 16 5.14 -14.85 -0.12
C ARG A 16 6.32 -14.43 -1.00
N GLN A 17 6.33 -14.82 -2.27
CA GLN A 17 7.36 -14.44 -3.24
C GLN A 17 7.36 -12.91 -3.45
N CYS A 18 6.18 -12.29 -3.56
CA CYS A 18 6.06 -10.84 -3.63
C CYS A 18 6.69 -10.14 -2.41
N ARG A 19 6.44 -10.64 -1.19
CA ARG A 19 7.05 -10.08 0.03
C ARG A 19 8.57 -10.25 0.02
N GLN A 20 9.06 -11.44 -0.31
CA GLN A 20 10.50 -11.70 -0.40
C GLN A 20 11.20 -10.80 -1.42
N LEU A 21 10.55 -10.49 -2.53
CA LEU A 21 11.07 -9.56 -3.53
C LEU A 21 11.24 -8.15 -2.95
N ILE A 22 10.21 -7.62 -2.26
CA ILE A 22 10.27 -6.30 -1.63
C ILE A 22 11.32 -6.26 -0.52
N ASP A 23 11.40 -7.30 0.31
CA ASP A 23 12.41 -7.40 1.38
C ASP A 23 13.83 -7.46 0.84
N SER A 24 14.03 -8.13 -0.29
CA SER A 24 15.34 -8.21 -0.97
C SER A 24 15.70 -6.87 -1.60
N LEU A 25 14.73 -6.22 -2.24
CA LEU A 25 14.91 -4.90 -2.85
C LEU A 25 15.33 -3.86 -1.79
N ALA A 26 14.72 -3.88 -0.61
CA ALA A 26 15.04 -2.97 0.50
C ALA A 26 16.49 -3.09 1.00
N LYS A 27 17.18 -4.20 0.72
CA LYS A 27 18.59 -4.42 1.09
C LYS A 27 19.58 -3.97 0.02
N CYS A 28 19.12 -3.59 -1.17
CA CYS A 28 19.98 -3.09 -2.23
C CYS A 28 20.44 -1.65 -1.95
N SER A 29 21.64 -1.30 -2.39
CA SER A 29 22.15 0.08 -2.26
C SER A 29 21.36 1.10 -3.09
N LEU A 30 20.79 0.66 -4.22
CA LEU A 30 19.93 1.46 -5.10
C LEU A 30 18.59 0.75 -5.32
N PRO A 31 17.72 0.70 -4.30
CA PRO A 31 16.52 -0.15 -4.30
C PRO A 31 15.48 0.28 -5.35
N PHE A 32 15.51 1.55 -5.77
CA PHE A 32 14.54 2.10 -6.70
C PHE A 32 15.05 2.24 -8.13
N GLN A 33 16.29 1.82 -8.40
CA GLN A 33 16.92 1.96 -9.71
C GLN A 33 17.50 0.62 -10.16
N CYS A 34 17.09 0.15 -11.34
CA CYS A 34 17.71 -1.05 -11.91
C CYS A 34 19.13 -0.74 -12.42
N ALA A 35 19.91 -1.78 -12.71
CA ALA A 35 21.27 -1.63 -13.24
C ALA A 35 21.36 -0.79 -14.54
N HIS A 36 20.24 -0.64 -15.27
CA HIS A 36 20.15 0.17 -16.48
C HIS A 36 19.61 1.59 -16.23
N GLY A 37 19.49 2.01 -14.97
CA GLY A 37 19.06 3.35 -14.58
C GLY A 37 17.56 3.60 -14.57
N ARG A 38 16.72 2.62 -14.92
CA ARG A 38 15.25 2.76 -14.93
C ARG A 38 14.66 2.63 -13.52
N PRO A 39 13.58 3.35 -13.19
CA PRO A 39 12.88 3.16 -11.92
C PRO A 39 12.30 1.75 -11.82
N SER A 40 12.50 1.07 -10.68
CA SER A 40 11.98 -0.26 -10.40
C SER A 40 10.60 -0.26 -9.72
N LEU A 41 10.22 0.88 -9.12
CA LEU A 41 8.95 1.08 -8.43
C LEU A 41 8.41 2.49 -8.73
N ALA A 42 7.08 2.61 -8.76
CA ALA A 42 6.40 3.90 -8.90
C ALA A 42 5.26 4.00 -7.88
N PRO A 43 5.07 5.16 -7.23
CA PRO A 43 3.92 5.37 -6.35
C PRO A 43 2.64 5.40 -7.17
N VAL A 44 1.63 4.63 -6.73
CA VAL A 44 0.31 4.62 -7.39
C VAL A 44 -0.58 5.73 -6.83
N ILE A 45 -0.56 5.93 -5.51
CA ILE A 45 -1.43 6.91 -4.84
C ILE A 45 -0.81 7.40 -3.52
N ASN A 46 -1.11 8.65 -3.18
CA ASN A 46 -0.84 9.21 -1.86
C ASN A 46 -2.12 9.17 -1.01
N LEU A 47 -2.10 8.41 0.08
CA LEU A 47 -3.27 8.23 0.94
C LEU A 47 -3.67 9.52 1.70
N ASN A 48 -2.71 10.39 2.03
CA ASN A 48 -3.02 11.67 2.68
C ASN A 48 -3.75 12.60 1.71
N THR A 49 -3.32 12.64 0.44
CA THR A 49 -4.01 13.39 -0.61
C THR A 49 -5.40 12.81 -0.87
N LEU A 50 -5.54 11.49 -0.89
CA LEU A 50 -6.83 10.83 -1.05
C LEU A 50 -7.79 11.18 0.10
N ALA A 51 -7.33 11.08 1.35
CA ALA A 51 -8.15 11.40 2.52
C ALA A 51 -8.60 12.87 2.53
N LYS A 52 -7.73 13.81 2.10
CA LYS A 52 -8.09 15.23 1.95
C LYS A 52 -9.16 15.47 0.89
N ARG A 53 -9.11 14.73 -0.22
CA ARG A 53 -10.07 14.85 -1.33
C ARG A 53 -11.38 14.12 -1.05
N CYS A 54 -11.35 13.09 -0.21
CA CYS A 54 -12.50 12.27 0.14
C CYS A 54 -12.58 12.10 1.66
N PRO A 55 -13.12 13.10 2.40
CA PRO A 55 -13.22 13.05 3.87
C PRO A 55 -14.04 11.86 4.39
N SER A 56 -14.94 11.31 3.56
CA SER A 56 -15.73 10.12 3.89
C SER A 56 -14.87 8.85 4.08
N LEU A 57 -13.68 8.78 3.49
CA LEU A 57 -12.70 7.69 3.69
C LEU A 57 -11.83 7.90 4.94
N ALA A 58 -11.81 9.12 5.50
CA ALA A 58 -11.03 9.43 6.71
C ALA A 58 -11.67 8.87 7.99
N THR A 59 -12.98 8.59 7.96
CA THR A 59 -13.68 7.92 9.05
C THR A 59 -14.02 6.49 8.64
N PRO A 60 -13.56 5.45 9.36
CA PRO A 60 -13.82 4.06 8.98
C PRO A 60 -15.32 3.68 8.92
N PHE A 61 -16.22 4.46 9.53
CA PHE A 61 -17.66 4.21 9.52
C PHE A 61 -18.47 5.50 9.68
N PRO A 62 -18.66 6.32 8.62
CA PRO A 62 -19.37 7.60 8.74
C PRO A 62 -20.81 7.41 9.24
N HIS A 63 -21.46 6.29 8.92
CA HIS A 63 -22.82 5.98 9.36
C HIS A 63 -22.92 5.50 10.83
N LEU A 64 -21.84 4.98 11.42
CA LEU A 64 -21.85 4.47 12.79
C LEU A 64 -21.47 5.53 13.84
N THR A 65 -20.92 6.68 13.42
CA THR A 65 -20.58 7.78 14.34
C THR A 65 -21.83 8.29 15.08
N ALA A 66 -22.95 8.44 14.36
CA ALA A 66 -24.23 8.84 14.96
C ALA A 66 -24.75 7.80 15.96
N LEU A 67 -24.56 6.50 15.69
CA LEU A 67 -24.92 5.42 16.61
C LEU A 67 -24.02 5.41 17.86
N LYS A 68 -22.71 5.65 17.70
CA LYS A 68 -21.75 5.70 18.82
C LYS A 68 -22.03 6.87 19.77
N LEU A 69 -22.39 8.04 19.23
CA LEU A 69 -22.82 9.20 20.02
C LEU A 69 -24.10 8.91 20.82
N LYS A 70 -25.11 8.31 20.18
CA LYS A 70 -26.36 7.92 20.85
C LYS A 70 -26.14 6.86 21.94
N LEU A 71 -25.30 5.86 21.68
CA LEU A 71 -24.96 4.82 22.66
C LEU A 71 -24.16 5.37 23.86
N ASN A 72 -23.33 6.40 23.67
CA ASN A 72 -22.59 7.03 24.76
C ASN A 72 -23.46 7.98 25.59
N ALA A 73 -24.39 8.70 24.94
CA ALA A 73 -25.36 9.56 25.62
C ALA A 73 -26.32 8.76 26.52
N ASN A 74 -26.65 7.52 26.14
CA ASN A 74 -27.55 6.64 26.89
C ASN A 74 -26.84 5.82 27.98
N ARG A 75 -25.53 6.02 28.19
CA ARG A 75 -24.73 5.30 29.20
C ARG A 75 -24.65 6.03 30.55
N HIS A 76 -25.22 7.22 30.64
CA HIS A 76 -25.25 8.07 31.83
C HIS A 76 -26.68 8.27 32.39
N ASN A 77 -27.61 7.39 31.99
CA ASN A 77 -28.91 7.17 32.61
C ASN A 77 -28.99 5.69 33.03
#